data_AF-A0A1E7DPM6-F1
#
_entry.id   AF-A0A1E7DPM6-F1
#
_cell.length_a   1.000
_cell.length_b   1.000
_cell.length_c   1.000
_cell.angle_alpha   90.00
_cell.angle_beta   90.00
_cell.angle_gamma   90.00
#
_symmetry.space_group_name_H-M   'P 1'
#
loop_
_entity.id
_entity.type
_entity.pdbx_description
1 polymer ?
#
loop_
_entity_poly.entity_id
_entity_poly.type
_entity_poly.pdbx_seq_one_letter_code
_entity_poly.pdbx_strand_id
1 'polypeptide(L)'
;MHQSENSLVLLVRVLQVPLHEYEGTFADVQQSEKWAARQIEAVNWAGIVFGNNEQFDPDAGITREQMAAMMIRAIQFSNPEMHYHLMNKME
;
A
#
# COMPACT_ATOMS: atom_id res chain seq x y z
N MET A 1 -7.17 -17.00 1.62
CA MET A 1 -7.12 -16.10 0.45
C MET A 1 -8.13 -15.00 0.74
N HIS A 2 -7.63 -13.98 1.43
CA HIS A 2 -8.46 -12.98 2.10
C HIS A 2 -8.70 -11.80 1.15
N GLN A 3 -9.93 -11.29 1.09
CA GLN A 3 -10.42 -10.45 -0.02
C GLN A 3 -9.68 -9.10 -0.16
N SER A 4 -9.12 -8.61 0.93
CA SER A 4 -8.30 -7.39 1.05
C SER A 4 -6.93 -7.51 0.36
N GLU A 5 -6.28 -8.67 0.44
CA GLU A 5 -4.97 -8.93 -0.16
C GLU A 5 -5.03 -8.80 -1.68
N ASN A 6 -6.07 -9.35 -2.32
CA ASN A 6 -6.17 -9.44 -3.78
C ASN A 6 -6.28 -8.07 -4.47
N SER A 7 -7.07 -7.15 -3.91
CA SER A 7 -7.23 -5.80 -4.48
C SER A 7 -5.96 -4.96 -4.34
N LEU A 8 -5.22 -5.19 -3.26
CA LEU A 8 -3.97 -4.49 -2.97
C LEU A 8 -2.81 -4.94 -3.85
N VAL A 9 -2.69 -6.25 -4.01
CA VAL A 9 -1.69 -6.89 -4.88
C VAL A 9 -1.80 -6.40 -6.32
N LEU A 10 -3.03 -6.11 -6.79
CA LEU A 10 -3.24 -5.55 -8.13
C LEU A 10 -2.63 -4.15 -8.26
N LEU A 11 -2.81 -3.27 -7.27
CA LEU A 11 -2.21 -1.94 -7.28
C LEU A 11 -0.69 -2.01 -7.30
N VAL A 12 -0.08 -2.87 -6.46
CA VAL A 12 1.38 -3.05 -6.43
C VAL A 12 1.92 -3.42 -7.81
N ARG A 13 1.27 -4.39 -8.47
CA ARG A 13 1.69 -4.90 -9.78
C ARG A 13 1.53 -3.89 -10.90
N VAL A 14 0.46 -3.10 -10.88
CA VAL A 14 0.20 -2.08 -11.91
C VAL A 14 1.17 -0.91 -11.79
N LEU A 15 1.51 -0.51 -10.56
CA LEU A 15 2.36 0.65 -10.31
C LEU A 15 3.85 0.33 -10.39
N GLN A 16 4.22 -0.95 -10.58
CA GLN A 16 5.60 -1.44 -10.58
C GLN A 16 6.41 -0.92 -9.39
N VAL A 17 5.81 -0.92 -8.19
CA VAL A 17 6.49 -0.47 -6.98
C VAL A 17 7.73 -1.35 -6.76
N PRO A 18 8.92 -0.76 -6.56
CA PRO A 18 10.13 -1.52 -6.28
C PRO A 18 9.94 -2.41 -5.05
N LEU A 19 10.29 -3.69 -5.19
CA LEU A 19 10.29 -4.62 -4.07
C LEU A 19 11.68 -4.66 -3.45
N HIS A 20 11.78 -4.46 -2.14
CA HIS A 20 13.01 -4.70 -1.39
C HIS A 20 12.95 -6.03 -0.65
N GLU A 21 13.98 -6.33 0.13
CA GLU A 21 13.95 -7.44 1.08
C GLU A 21 12.91 -7.18 2.16
N TYR A 22 12.38 -8.26 2.73
CA TYR A 22 11.41 -8.17 3.82
C TYR A 22 12.09 -7.66 5.10
N GLU A 23 11.54 -6.63 5.74
CA GLU A 23 12.13 -5.98 6.92
C GLU A 23 11.38 -6.23 8.23
N GLY A 24 10.14 -6.75 8.19
CA GLY A 24 9.39 -7.02 9.41
C GLY A 24 8.64 -5.80 9.97
N THR A 25 8.15 -4.94 9.09
CA THR A 25 7.44 -3.69 9.40
C THR A 25 6.16 -3.92 10.20
N PHE A 26 5.48 -5.05 9.95
CA PHE A 26 4.22 -5.39 10.60
C PHE A 26 4.35 -6.71 11.37
N ALA A 27 3.93 -6.71 12.63
CA ALA A 27 4.05 -7.85 13.55
C ALA A 27 3.15 -9.03 13.17
N ASP A 28 2.07 -8.77 12.45
CA ASP A 28 1.09 -9.75 11.98
C ASP A 28 1.33 -10.22 10.53
N VAL A 29 2.37 -9.70 9.87
CA VAL A 29 2.82 -10.16 8.56
C VAL A 29 4.01 -11.09 8.76
N GLN A 30 3.93 -12.32 8.25
CA GLN A 30 4.97 -13.31 8.48
C GLN A 30 5.89 -13.45 7.25
N GLN A 31 7.19 -13.62 7.50
CA GLN A 31 8.16 -13.87 6.43
C GLN A 31 7.87 -15.17 5.65
N SER A 32 7.19 -16.14 6.26
CA SER A 32 6.74 -17.37 5.58
C SER A 32 5.87 -17.07 4.35
N GLU A 33 5.20 -15.93 4.33
CA GLU A 33 4.39 -15.41 3.23
C GLU A 33 5.19 -14.44 2.34
N LYS A 34 6.44 -14.82 2.00
CA LYS A 34 7.46 -13.97 1.34
C LYS A 34 6.94 -13.07 0.22
N TRP A 35 6.01 -13.56 -0.59
CA TRP A 35 5.49 -12.81 -1.74
C TRP A 35 4.54 -11.69 -1.31
N ALA A 36 3.65 -11.94 -0.35
CA ALA A 36 2.67 -10.97 0.15
C ALA A 36 3.37 -9.98 1.08
N ALA A 37 4.20 -10.48 2.00
CA ALA A 37 4.94 -9.69 2.97
C ALA A 37 5.76 -8.56 2.31
N ARG A 38 6.55 -8.89 1.28
CA ARG A 38 7.34 -7.90 0.53
C ARG A 38 6.48 -6.89 -0.22
N GLN A 39 5.32 -7.30 -0.73
CA GLN A 39 4.42 -6.41 -1.46
C GLN A 39 3.73 -5.43 -0.51
N ILE A 40 3.28 -5.92 0.64
CA ILE A 40 2.67 -5.14 1.71
C ILE A 40 3.63 -4.05 2.21
N GLU A 41 4.88 -4.41 2.48
CA GLU A 41 5.90 -3.44 2.89
C GLU A 41 6.23 -2.44 1.79
N ALA A 42 6.35 -2.88 0.55
CA ALA A 42 6.65 -1.99 -0.57
C ALA A 42 5.58 -0.90 -0.74
N VAL A 43 4.28 -1.25 -0.63
CA VAL A 43 3.22 -0.23 -0.70
C VAL A 43 3.08 0.61 0.56
N ASN A 44 3.54 0.10 1.71
CA ASN A 44 3.66 0.91 2.91
C ASN A 44 4.75 1.97 2.78
N TRP A 45 5.95 1.59 2.29
CA TRP A 45 7.03 2.53 2.01
C TRP A 45 6.69 3.52 0.90
N ALA A 46 5.92 3.10 -0.10
CA ALA A 46 5.39 3.99 -1.13
C ALA A 46 4.32 4.96 -0.59
N GLY A 47 3.91 4.85 0.68
CA GLY A 47 2.89 5.68 1.30
C GLY A 47 1.49 5.44 0.77
N ILE A 48 1.21 4.27 0.19
CA ILE A 48 -0.07 3.92 -0.43
C ILE A 48 -0.99 3.25 0.60
N VAL A 49 -0.42 2.38 1.43
CA VAL A 49 -1.11 1.67 2.52
C VAL A 49 -0.44 1.99 3.84
N PHE A 50 -1.21 1.90 4.91
CA PHE A 50 -0.72 2.06 6.27
C PHE A 50 -1.34 0.99 7.13
N GLY A 51 -0.54 0.44 8.04
CA GLY A 51 -1.04 -0.32 9.18
C GLY A 51 -1.41 0.58 10.35
N ASN A 52 -1.83 -0.04 11.44
CA ASN A 52 -2.14 0.60 12.70
C ASN A 52 -1.48 -0.18 13.85
N ASN A 53 -0.81 0.50 14.78
CA ASN A 53 -0.15 -0.12 15.93
C ASN A 53 0.70 -1.35 15.55
N GLU A 54 1.61 -1.18 14.58
CA GLU A 54 2.50 -2.23 14.08
C GLU A 54 1.79 -3.43 13.43
N GLN A 55 0.49 -3.33 13.14
CA GLN A 55 -0.30 -4.37 12.48
C GLN A 55 -0.80 -3.88 11.13
N PHE A 56 -0.72 -4.73 10.13
CA PHE A 56 -1.32 -4.48 8.82
C PHE A 56 -2.80 -4.90 8.77
N ASP A 57 -3.16 -5.93 9.53
CA ASP A 57 -4.43 -6.64 9.55
C ASP A 57 -4.82 -7.16 8.15
N PRO A 58 -4.14 -8.20 7.63
CA PRO A 58 -4.39 -8.72 6.29
C PRO A 58 -5.80 -9.29 6.12
N ASP A 59 -6.47 -9.65 7.23
CA ASP A 59 -7.83 -10.19 7.23
C ASP A 59 -8.91 -9.10 7.28
N ALA A 60 -8.56 -7.87 7.62
CA ALA A 60 -9.50 -6.75 7.61
C ALA A 60 -10.04 -6.48 6.21
N GLY A 61 -11.36 -6.36 6.10
CA GLY A 61 -11.99 -5.90 4.87
C GLY A 61 -11.60 -4.46 4.53
N ILE A 62 -11.39 -4.19 3.24
CA ILE A 62 -11.12 -2.83 2.75
C ILE A 62 -12.46 -2.20 2.33
N THR A 63 -12.78 -1.04 2.92
CA THR A 63 -13.95 -0.23 2.53
C THR A 63 -13.73 0.47 1.19
N ARG A 64 -14.82 0.94 0.56
CA ARG A 64 -14.74 1.66 -0.72
C ARG A 64 -13.96 2.96 -0.59
N GLU A 65 -14.10 3.62 0.55
CA GLU A 65 -13.44 4.87 0.90
C GLU A 65 -11.94 4.65 1.07
N GLN A 66 -11.53 3.59 1.77
CA GLN A 66 -10.12 3.21 1.89
C GLN A 66 -9.52 2.88 0.52
N MET A 67 -10.23 2.10 -0.31
CA MET A 67 -9.79 1.79 -1.67
C MET A 67 -9.62 3.04 -2.53
N ALA A 68 -10.56 3.99 -2.46
CA ALA A 68 -10.47 5.26 -3.18
C ALA A 68 -9.25 6.08 -2.73
N ALA A 69 -9.01 6.17 -1.42
CA ALA A 69 -7.85 6.86 -0.89
C ALA A 69 -6.53 6.21 -1.34
N MET A 70 -6.46 4.89 -1.36
CA MET A 70 -5.28 4.15 -1.85
C MET A 70 -5.04 4.39 -3.34
N MET A 71 -6.08 4.42 -4.18
CA MET A 71 -5.95 4.75 -5.59
C MET A 71 -5.42 6.18 -5.81
N ILE A 72 -5.88 7.15 -5.01
CA ILE A 72 -5.37 8.52 -5.09
C ILE A 72 -3.87 8.57 -4.74
N ARG A 73 -3.45 7.90 -3.67
CA ARG A 73 -2.04 7.83 -3.27
C ARG A 73 -1.18 7.13 -4.31
N ALA A 74 -1.69 6.05 -4.89
CA ALA A 74 -1.05 5.35 -6.00
C ALA A 74 -0.81 6.25 -7.23
N ILE A 75 -1.83 7.04 -7.62
CA ILE A 75 -1.70 8.00 -8.73
C ILE A 75 -0.65 9.07 -8.41
N GLN A 76 -0.62 9.57 -7.18
CA GLN A 76 0.37 10.56 -6.74
C GLN A 76 1.78 9.97 -6.73
N PHE A 77 1.95 8.73 -6.28
CA PHE A 77 3.22 8.01 -6.33
C PHE A 77 3.75 7.87 -7.77
N SER A 78 2.88 7.51 -8.72
CA SER A 78 3.26 7.39 -10.14
C SER A 78 3.44 8.72 -10.88
N ASN A 79 2.91 9.83 -10.34
CA ASN A 79 3.02 11.15 -10.95
C ASN A 79 3.35 12.23 -9.91
N PRO A 80 4.65 12.41 -9.59
CA PRO A 80 5.10 13.37 -8.57
C PRO A 80 4.73 14.83 -8.88
N GLU A 81 4.63 15.20 -10.17
CA GLU A 81 4.23 16.56 -10.59
C GLU A 81 2.76 16.87 -10.23
N MET A 82 1.90 15.84 -10.28
CA MET A 82 0.50 15.96 -9.83
C MET A 82 0.41 16.23 -8.32
N HIS A 83 1.28 15.60 -7.52
CA HIS A 83 1.33 15.84 -6.07
C HIS A 83 1.64 17.31 -5.78
N TYR A 84 2.63 17.90 -6.48
CA TYR A 84 2.99 19.31 -6.31
C TYR A 84 1.82 20.27 -6.65
N HIS A 85 1.08 19.99 -7.72
CA HIS A 85 -0.02 20.87 -8.17
C HIS A 85 -1.28 20.80 -7.28
N LEU A 86 -1.55 19.65 -6.65
CA LEU A 86 -2.68 19.49 -5.72
C LEU A 86 -2.40 20.15 -4.38
N MET A 87 -1.17 20.05 -3.86
CA MET A 87 -0.80 20.65 -2.57
C MET A 87 -0.79 22.18 -2.64
N ASN A 88 -0.31 22.76 -3.75
CA ASN A 88 -0.27 24.22 -3.93
C ASN A 88 -1.62 24.87 -4.27
N LYS A 89 -2.69 24.10 -4.49
CA LYS A 89 -4.05 24.62 -4.72
C LYS A 89 -4.94 24.58 -3.48
N MET A 90 -4.45 24.03 -2.37
CA MET A 90 -5.16 23.96 -1.09
C MET A 90 -4.74 25.07 -0.11
N GLU A 91 -3.86 25.98 -0.54
CA GLU A 91 -3.55 27.26 0.13
C GLU A 91 -4.34 28.41 -0.51
#